data_AF-A0A4V1ZZ36-F1
#
_entry.id   AF-A0A4V1ZZ36-F1
#
_cell.length_a   1.000
_cell.length_b   1.000
_cell.length_c   1.000
_cell.angle_alpha   90.00
_cell.angle_beta   90.00
_cell.angle_gamma   90.00
#
_symmetry.space_group_name_H-M   'P 1'
#
loop_
_entity.id
_entity.type
_entity.pdbx_description
1 polymer ?
#
loop_
_entity_poly.entity_id
_entity_poly.type
_entity_poly.pdbx_seq_one_letter_code
_entity_poly.pdbx_strand_id
1 'polypeptide(L)'
;MDPSLGVTLVFLGFLAMVFGAVYLRNKERMAMIERGMDPRNGHKASPSPYIYLKWAMLLTGSGVGLFFSNVFTRTILEGTNAQNTGIYFSMIAIGGGIGLLISYSMEKKELKNLD
;
A
#
# COMPACT_ATOMS: atom_id res chain seq x y z
N MET A 1 -15.64 -3.21 31.65
CA MET A 1 -14.35 -3.05 30.94
C MET A 1 -14.63 -2.14 29.77
N ASP A 2 -14.15 -0.91 29.83
CA ASP A 2 -14.53 0.13 28.88
C ASP A 2 -13.93 -0.15 27.49
N PRO A 3 -14.74 -0.24 26.43
CA PRO A 3 -14.28 -0.57 25.07
C PRO A 3 -13.19 0.36 24.52
N SER A 4 -13.04 1.56 25.09
CA SER A 4 -12.04 2.56 24.72
C SER A 4 -10.60 2.15 25.07
N LEU A 5 -10.38 1.41 26.16
CA LEU A 5 -9.03 1.05 26.62
C LEU A 5 -8.34 0.05 25.67
N GLY A 6 -9.12 -0.90 25.11
CA GLY A 6 -8.60 -1.88 24.16
C GLY A 6 -8.11 -1.21 22.87
N VAL A 7 -8.85 -0.22 22.38
CA VAL A 7 -8.47 0.54 21.18
C VAL A 7 -7.19 1.33 21.43
N THR A 8 -7.07 2.02 22.58
CA THR A 8 -5.87 2.78 22.95
C THR A 8 -4.62 1.90 23.04
N LEU A 9 -4.72 0.70 23.62
CA LEU A 9 -3.60 -0.26 23.71
C LEU A 9 -3.12 -0.74 22.35
N VAL A 10 -4.05 -1.04 21.43
CA VAL A 10 -3.70 -1.46 20.06
C VAL A 10 -2.99 -0.33 19.30
N PHE A 11 -3.49 0.91 19.42
CA PHE A 11 -2.82 2.07 18.80
C PHE A 11 -1.43 2.32 19.39
N LEU A 12 -1.27 2.22 20.70
CA LEU A 12 0.01 2.41 21.37
C LEU A 12 1.02 1.31 20.98
N GLY A 13 0.56 0.05 20.90
CA GLY A 13 1.38 -1.08 20.47
C GLY A 13 1.83 -0.96 19.02
N PHE A 14 0.93 -0.53 18.13
CA PHE A 14 1.27 -0.28 16.73
C PHE A 14 2.32 0.82 16.60
N LEU A 15 2.15 1.95 17.31
CA LEU A 15 3.12 3.04 17.30
C LEU A 15 4.49 2.60 17.85
N ALA A 16 4.51 1.84 18.95
CA ALA A 16 5.72 1.29 19.53
C ALA A 16 6.44 0.33 18.57
N MET A 17 5.71 -0.49 17.82
CA MET A 17 6.28 -1.39 16.81
C MET A 17 6.90 -0.61 15.65
N VAL A 18 6.19 0.39 15.10
CA VAL A 18 6.70 1.24 14.03
C VAL A 18 7.95 1.98 14.48
N PHE A 19 7.91 2.57 15.67
CA PHE A 19 9.07 3.26 16.27
C PHE A 19 10.24 2.31 16.48
N GLY A 20 9.99 1.11 17.02
CA GLY A 20 11.00 0.07 17.21
C GLY A 20 11.64 -0.37 15.90
N ALA A 21 10.86 -0.57 14.84
CA ALA A 21 11.37 -0.94 13.52
C ALA A 21 12.26 0.15 12.91
N VAL A 22 11.88 1.43 13.04
CA VAL A 22 12.69 2.56 12.56
C VAL A 22 13.97 2.70 13.38
N TYR A 23 13.88 2.56 14.70
CA TYR A 23 15.03 2.62 15.61
C TYR A 23 16.06 1.53 15.29
N LEU A 24 15.61 0.28 15.10
CA LEU A 24 16.49 -0.84 14.74
C LEU A 24 17.18 -0.59 13.40
N ARG A 25 16.44 -0.12 12.40
CA ARG A 25 16.98 0.19 11.07
C ARG A 25 18.04 1.29 11.09
N ASN A 26 17.88 2.31 11.95
CA ASN A 26 18.91 3.33 12.13
C ASN A 26 20.14 2.80 12.86
N LYS A 27 19.95 1.89 13.84
CA LYS A 27 21.07 1.25 14.55
C LYS A 27 21.90 0.36 13.62
N GLU A 28 21.24 -0.40 12.75
CA GLU A 28 21.90 -1.22 11.72
C GLU A 28 22.71 -0.35 10.74
N ARG A 29 22.18 0.81 10.34
CA ARG A 29 22.89 1.77 9.48
C ARG A 29 24.16 2.32 10.13
N MET A 30 24.12 2.66 11.42
CA MET A 30 25.32 3.11 12.15
C MET A 30 26.35 1.99 12.27
N ALA A 31 25.91 0.77 12.58
CA ALA A 31 26.80 -0.39 12.68
C ALA A 31 27.44 -0.80 11.33
N MET A 32 26.84 -0.41 10.19
CA MET A 32 27.46 -0.58 8.87
C MET A 32 28.56 0.45 8.62
N ILE A 33 28.31 1.73 8.96
CA ILE A 33 29.30 2.82 8.84
C ILE A 33 30.53 2.53 9.71
N GLU A 34 30.32 2.09 10.96
CA GLU A 34 31.41 1.75 11.89
C GLU A 34 32.25 0.54 11.43
N ARG A 35 31.67 -0.36 10.63
CA ARG A 35 32.38 -1.49 10.02
C ARG A 35 33.08 -1.14 8.71
N GLY A 36 33.12 0.14 8.33
CA GLY A 36 33.73 0.60 7.08
C GLY A 36 32.94 0.22 5.83
N MET A 37 31.69 -0.26 5.99
CA MET A 37 30.79 -0.51 4.87
C MET A 37 30.00 0.75 4.59
N ASP A 38 30.06 1.28 3.36
CA ASP A 38 29.18 2.38 2.97
C ASP A 38 27.73 1.85 2.88
N PRO A 39 26.79 2.30 3.74
CA PRO A 39 25.38 1.89 3.67
C PRO A 39 24.71 2.28 2.34
N ARG A 40 25.35 3.14 1.53
CA ARG A 40 24.93 3.56 0.20
C ARG A 40 25.41 2.62 -0.91
N ASN A 41 26.39 1.74 -0.67
CA ASN A 41 26.84 0.80 -1.69
C ASN A 41 25.86 -0.37 -1.92
N GLY A 42 25.11 -0.77 -0.89
CA GLY A 42 24.00 -1.73 -1.01
C GLY A 42 22.68 -1.09 -1.44
N HIS A 43 22.54 0.21 -1.21
CA HIS A 43 21.42 1.01 -1.69
C HIS A 43 21.92 1.92 -2.80
N LYS A 44 22.11 1.36 -4.00
CA LYS A 44 22.01 2.18 -5.21
C LYS A 44 20.65 2.86 -5.14
N ALA A 45 20.65 4.07 -4.60
CA ALA A 45 19.55 5.00 -4.64
C ALA A 45 19.43 5.43 -6.10
N SER A 46 19.02 4.50 -6.97
CA SER A 46 18.11 4.90 -8.02
C SER A 46 16.90 5.40 -7.23
N PRO A 47 16.60 6.71 -7.24
CA PRO A 47 15.40 7.21 -6.61
C PRO A 47 14.27 6.60 -7.40
N SER A 48 13.83 5.38 -7.07
CA SER A 48 12.93 4.58 -7.87
C SER A 48 11.66 5.40 -8.07
N PRO A 49 11.50 6.09 -9.22
CA PRO A 49 10.36 6.97 -9.44
C PRO A 49 9.07 6.14 -9.42
N TYR A 50 9.23 4.83 -9.63
CA TYR A 50 8.20 3.82 -9.64
C TYR A 50 7.55 3.56 -8.28
N ILE A 51 8.14 3.97 -7.14
CA ILE A 51 7.46 3.77 -5.85
C ILE A 51 6.21 4.64 -5.73
N TYR A 52 6.30 5.90 -6.16
CA TYR A 52 5.16 6.81 -6.20
C TYR A 52 4.16 6.37 -7.28
N LEU A 53 4.65 5.79 -8.38
CA LEU A 53 3.81 5.24 -9.44
C LEU A 53 2.97 4.04 -8.95
N LYS A 54 3.56 3.14 -8.16
CA LYS A 54 2.85 1.99 -7.55
C LYS A 54 1.72 2.46 -6.63
N TRP A 55 1.99 3.45 -5.79
CA TRP A 55 0.99 4.02 -4.89
C TRP A 55 -0.11 4.78 -5.65
N ALA A 56 0.26 5.59 -6.64
CA ALA A 56 -0.70 6.32 -7.47
C ALA A 56 -1.65 5.36 -8.20
N MET A 57 -1.12 4.26 -8.76
CA MET A 57 -1.93 3.30 -9.50
C MET A 57 -2.83 2.45 -8.60
N LEU A 58 -2.35 2.08 -7.40
CA LEU A 58 -3.16 1.41 -6.39
C LEU A 58 -4.34 2.29 -5.96
N LEU A 59 -4.08 3.56 -5.66
CA LEU A 59 -5.09 4.51 -5.17
C LEU A 59 -6.09 4.86 -6.27
N THR A 60 -5.61 5.04 -7.50
CA THR A 60 -6.47 5.28 -8.68
C THR A 60 -7.35 4.06 -8.98
N GLY A 61 -6.79 2.85 -9.01
CA GLY A 61 -7.56 1.63 -9.24
C GLY A 61 -8.60 1.38 -8.16
N SER A 62 -8.26 1.63 -6.90
CA SER A 62 -9.19 1.51 -5.76
C SER A 62 -10.31 2.55 -5.84
N GLY A 63 -10.00 3.80 -6.19
CA GLY A 63 -10.98 4.87 -6.35
C GLY A 63 -11.95 4.63 -7.51
N VAL A 64 -11.43 4.19 -8.66
CA VAL A 64 -12.25 3.84 -9.83
C VAL A 64 -13.14 2.62 -9.51
N GLY A 65 -12.59 1.60 -8.84
CA GLY A 65 -13.37 0.46 -8.37
C GLY A 65 -14.52 0.86 -7.44
N LEU A 66 -14.28 1.76 -6.50
CA LEU A 66 -15.32 2.26 -5.59
C LEU A 66 -16.41 3.05 -6.33
N PHE A 67 -16.02 3.87 -7.31
CA PHE A 67 -16.98 4.58 -8.17
C PHE A 67 -17.87 3.61 -8.94
N PHE A 68 -17.28 2.61 -9.60
CA PHE A 68 -18.02 1.56 -10.31
C PHE A 68 -18.92 0.77 -9.36
N SER A 69 -18.47 0.46 -8.14
CA SER A 69 -19.30 -0.23 -7.14
C SER A 69 -20.58 0.54 -6.83
N ASN A 70 -20.52 1.86 -6.70
CA ASN A 70 -21.69 2.69 -6.39
C ASN A 70 -22.66 2.73 -7.57
N VAL A 71 -22.15 2.88 -8.80
CA VAL A 71 -22.95 2.83 -10.02
C VAL A 71 -23.62 1.47 -10.19
N PHE A 72 -22.87 0.37 -10.05
CA PHE A 72 -23.38 -0.99 -10.21
C PHE A 72 -24.44 -1.33 -9.16
N THR A 73 -24.23 -0.89 -7.92
CA THR A 73 -25.21 -1.05 -6.82
C THR A 73 -26.49 -0.29 -7.12
N ARG A 74 -26.41 0.93 -7.68
CA ARG A 74 -27.60 1.71 -8.05
C ARG A 74 -28.34 1.14 -9.26
N THR A 75 -27.65 0.59 -10.26
CA THR A 75 -28.27 0.11 -11.50
C THR A 75 -28.79 -1.32 -11.40
N ILE A 76 -28.14 -2.21 -10.63
CA ILE A 76 -28.51 -3.64 -10.57
C ILE A 76 -29.30 -3.98 -9.31
N LEU A 77 -29.12 -3.25 -8.21
CA LEU A 77 -29.74 -3.54 -6.91
C LEU A 77 -30.92 -2.61 -6.55
N GLU A 78 -31.59 -2.02 -7.55
CA GLU A 78 -32.74 -1.12 -7.39
C GLU A 78 -33.90 -1.70 -6.54
N GLY A 79 -33.95 -3.02 -6.35
CA GLY A 79 -34.97 -3.70 -5.55
C GLY A 79 -34.53 -4.26 -4.19
N THR A 80 -33.23 -4.28 -3.87
CA THR A 80 -32.74 -4.94 -2.64
C THR A 80 -31.96 -3.95 -1.79
N ASN A 81 -32.59 -3.43 -0.74
CA ASN A 81 -31.96 -2.65 0.36
C ASN A 81 -30.92 -3.46 1.17
N ALA A 82 -30.33 -4.50 0.58
CA ALA A 82 -29.21 -5.21 1.16
C ALA A 82 -27.97 -4.34 0.94
N GLN A 83 -27.58 -3.65 2.01
CA GLN A 83 -26.30 -2.98 2.17
C GLN A 83 -25.20 -4.02 2.03
N ASN A 84 -24.90 -4.43 0.80
CA ASN A 84 -23.97 -5.52 0.54
C ASN A 84 -22.57 -4.91 0.54
N THR A 85 -22.07 -4.65 1.74
CA THR A 85 -20.72 -4.18 2.05
C THR A 85 -19.66 -5.00 1.30
N GLY A 86 -19.96 -6.28 1.02
CA GLY A 86 -19.12 -7.17 0.21
C GLY A 86 -18.85 -6.64 -1.20
N ILE A 87 -19.81 -5.98 -1.86
CA ILE A 87 -19.63 -5.47 -3.24
C ILE A 87 -18.60 -4.34 -3.23
N TYR A 88 -18.65 -3.43 -2.26
CA TYR A 88 -17.67 -2.36 -2.12
C TYR A 88 -16.27 -2.90 -1.86
N PHE A 89 -16.12 -3.83 -0.91
CA PHE A 89 -14.80 -4.46 -0.64
C PHE A 89 -14.26 -5.20 -1.86
N SER A 90 -15.12 -5.94 -2.56
CA SER A 90 -14.72 -6.71 -3.76
C SER A 90 -14.26 -5.78 -4.87
N MET A 91 -14.99 -4.71 -5.16
CA MET A 91 -14.66 -3.82 -6.27
C MET A 91 -13.45 -2.95 -5.98
N ILE A 92 -13.23 -2.55 -4.72
CA ILE A 92 -12.00 -1.87 -4.29
C ILE A 92 -10.81 -2.82 -4.43
N ALA A 93 -10.93 -4.07 -3.97
CA ALA A 93 -9.85 -5.05 -4.05
C ALA A 93 -9.50 -5.41 -5.51
N ILE A 94 -10.51 -5.59 -6.36
CA ILE A 94 -10.32 -5.87 -7.79
C ILE A 94 -9.74 -4.64 -8.49
N GLY A 95 -10.32 -3.45 -8.30
CA GLY A 95 -9.85 -2.21 -8.92
C GLY A 95 -8.42 -1.86 -8.51
N GLY A 96 -8.12 -1.92 -7.21
CA GLY A 96 -6.77 -1.72 -6.67
C GLY A 96 -5.78 -2.79 -7.16
N GLY A 97 -6.22 -4.05 -7.23
CA GLY A 97 -5.42 -5.18 -7.73
C GLY A 97 -5.04 -5.04 -9.20
N ILE A 98 -6.00 -4.67 -10.07
CA ILE A 98 -5.74 -4.40 -11.49
C ILE A 98 -4.80 -3.20 -11.63
N GLY A 99 -5.00 -2.13 -10.85
CA GLY A 99 -4.09 -1.00 -10.80
C GLY A 99 -2.65 -1.43 -10.50
N LEU A 100 -2.45 -2.34 -9.53
CA LEU A 100 -1.11 -2.85 -9.21
C LEU A 100 -0.49 -3.69 -10.33
N LEU A 101 -1.29 -4.55 -10.97
CA LEU A 101 -0.83 -5.40 -12.08
C LEU A 101 -0.34 -4.57 -13.27
N ILE A 102 -1.04 -3.49 -13.60
CA ILE A 102 -0.62 -2.60 -14.68
C ILE A 102 0.69 -1.90 -14.28
N SER A 103 0.84 -1.48 -13.03
CA SER A 103 2.06 -0.85 -12.53
C SER A 103 3.28 -1.76 -12.69
N TYR A 104 3.14 -3.04 -12.35
CA TYR A 104 4.19 -4.04 -12.54
C TYR A 104 4.53 -4.28 -14.01
N SER A 105 3.52 -4.29 -14.88
CA SER A 105 3.73 -4.46 -16.33
C SER A 105 4.44 -3.25 -16.95
N MET A 106 4.17 -2.04 -16.48
CA MET A 106 4.87 -0.82 -16.90
C MET A 106 6.34 -0.84 -16.45
N GLU A 107 6.60 -1.20 -15.20
CA GLU A 107 7.97 -1.35 -14.66
C GLU A 107 8.78 -2.37 -15.47
N LYS A 108 8.17 -3.51 -15.85
CA LYS A 108 8.82 -4.53 -16.67
C LYS A 108 9.13 -4.06 -18.11
N LYS A 109 8.30 -3.19 -18.68
CA LYS A 109 8.52 -2.63 -20.03
C LYS A 109 9.66 -1.63 -20.05
N GLU A 110 9.73 -0.75 -19.05
CA GLU A 110 10.84 0.19 -18.88
C GLU A 110 12.18 -0.52 -18.71
N LEU A 111 12.24 -1.56 -17.88
CA LEU A 111 13.44 -2.37 -17.70
C LEU A 111 13.88 -3.10 -18.97
N LYS A 112 12.93 -3.53 -19.82
CA LYS A 112 13.23 -4.21 -21.09
C LYS A 112 13.72 -3.25 -22.19
N ASN A 113 13.33 -1.97 -22.15
CA ASN A 113 13.76 -0.98 -23.13
C ASN A 113 15.15 -0.39 -22.82
N LEU A 114 15.74 -0.74 -21.67
CA LEU A 114 17.07 -0.33 -21.25
C LEU A 114 18.16 -1.37 -21.57
N ASP A 115 17.78 -2.53 -22.12
CA ASP A 115 18.65 -3.56 -22.73
C ASP A 115 18.53 -3.49 -24.27
#